data_AF-A0AAV7KHC4-F1
#
_entry.id   AF-A0AAV7KHC4-F1
#
_cell.length_a   1.000
_cell.length_b   1.000
_cell.length_c   1.000
_cell.angle_alpha   90.00
_cell.angle_beta   90.00
_cell.angle_gamma   90.00
#
_symmetry.space_group_name_H-M   'P 1'
#
loop_
_entity.id
_entity.type
_entity.pdbx_description
1 polymer ?
#
loop_
_entity_poly.entity_id
_entity_poly.type
_entity_poly.pdbx_seq_one_letter_code
_entity_poly.pdbx_strand_id
1 'polypeptide(L)'
;MEKLSLFTSQPEKNYFRHLPSVAKLLKDNPEKIFRTNKLKLNLKTLSQNFSERFYVFQEYEHEFRLSEDPFSINVADCEDSRVQLELIDLKYHEPLKSAFSTGDLIAFSQLMDEQAFPKLKSHALYIGSMLGATYMNEQSFPLMKAVKTSHRSRLNNEH
;
A
#
# COMPACT_ATOMS: atom_id res chain seq x y z
N MET A 1 -4.08 7.98 4.18
CA MET A 1 -3.53 8.82 5.29
C MET A 1 -4.53 9.78 5.93
N GLU A 2 -5.67 10.06 5.30
CA GLU A 2 -6.64 11.09 5.74
C GLU A 2 -7.22 10.89 7.15
N LYS A 3 -7.53 9.64 7.55
CA LYS A 3 -8.01 9.37 8.92
C LYS A 3 -6.95 9.73 9.96
N LEU A 4 -5.68 9.42 9.69
CA LEU A 4 -4.59 9.68 10.61
C LEU A 4 -4.30 11.18 10.71
N SER A 5 -4.36 11.92 9.59
CA SER A 5 -4.22 13.39 9.60
C SER A 5 -5.35 14.07 10.36
N LEU A 6 -6.58 13.55 10.27
CA LEU A 6 -7.70 14.01 11.08
C LEU A 6 -7.48 13.73 12.57
N PHE A 7 -6.98 12.53 12.91
CA PHE A 7 -6.70 12.14 14.29
C PHE A 7 -5.53 12.90 14.91
N THR A 8 -4.58 13.42 14.13
CA THR A 8 -3.54 14.32 14.64
C THR A 8 -4.02 15.77 14.73
N SER A 9 -4.66 16.29 13.68
CA SER A 9 -5.01 17.72 13.59
C SER A 9 -6.13 18.18 14.53
N GLN A 10 -7.14 17.34 14.78
CA GLN A 10 -8.28 17.72 15.63
C GLN A 10 -7.90 17.80 17.13
N PRO A 11 -7.15 16.85 17.71
CA PRO A 11 -6.69 16.96 19.09
C PRO A 11 -5.82 18.19 19.38
N GLU A 12 -5.07 18.72 18.41
CA GLU A 12 -4.33 19.98 18.58
C GLU A 12 -5.28 21.15 18.86
N LYS A 13 -6.47 21.14 18.26
CA LYS A 13 -7.56 22.10 18.50
C LYS A 13 -8.46 21.71 19.68
N ASN A 14 -8.07 20.72 20.48
CA ASN A 14 -8.85 20.13 21.56
C ASN A 14 -10.20 19.53 21.13
N TYR A 15 -10.30 19.09 19.87
CA TYR A 15 -11.44 18.35 19.37
C TYR A 15 -11.16 16.84 19.41
N PHE A 16 -11.94 16.10 20.20
CA PHE A 16 -11.74 14.67 20.44
C PHE A 16 -12.91 13.80 19.97
N ARG A 17 -13.75 14.28 19.04
CA ARG A 17 -14.98 13.58 18.60
C ARG A 17 -14.74 12.17 18.05
N HIS A 18 -13.58 11.93 17.44
CA HIS A 18 -13.19 10.62 16.93
C HIS A 18 -12.38 9.77 17.94
N LEU A 19 -12.24 10.25 19.18
CA LEU A 19 -11.58 9.56 20.29
C LEU A 19 -12.58 9.47 21.47
N PRO A 20 -13.62 8.61 21.37
CA PRO A 20 -14.77 8.66 22.28
C PRO A 20 -14.41 8.52 23.76
N SER A 21 -13.43 7.68 24.09
CA SER A 21 -12.95 7.51 25.47
C SER A 21 -12.30 8.78 26.02
N VAL A 22 -11.56 9.52 25.18
CA VAL A 22 -10.92 10.78 25.56
C VAL A 22 -11.97 11.88 25.67
N ALA A 23 -12.90 11.95 24.72
CA ALA A 23 -14.01 12.90 24.76
C ALA A 23 -14.87 12.72 26.01
N LYS A 24 -15.18 11.47 26.39
CA LYS A 24 -15.92 11.16 27.62
C LYS A 24 -15.12 11.59 28.86
N LEU A 25 -13.83 11.22 28.93
CA LEU A 25 -12.97 11.57 30.07
C LEU A 25 -12.88 13.09 30.29
N LEU A 26 -12.76 13.87 29.21
CA LEU A 26 -12.70 15.33 29.29
C LEU A 26 -14.06 15.98 29.54
N LYS A 27 -15.16 15.36 29.11
CA LYS A 27 -16.51 15.81 29.47
C LYS A 27 -16.73 15.70 30.98
N ASP A 28 -16.27 14.59 31.57
CA ASP A 28 -16.41 14.32 33.00
C ASP A 28 -15.35 15.06 33.85
N ASN A 29 -14.21 15.43 33.24
CA ASN A 29 -13.05 16.05 33.92
C ASN A 29 -12.28 17.02 32.99
N PRO A 30 -12.81 18.24 32.73
CA PRO A 30 -12.23 19.18 31.76
C PRO A 30 -10.79 19.61 32.10
N GLU A 31 -10.46 19.68 33.40
CA GLU A 31 -9.16 20.09 33.91
C GLU A 31 -8.03 19.11 33.55
N LYS A 32 -8.37 17.86 33.18
CA LYS A 32 -7.39 16.83 32.80
C LYS A 32 -6.91 16.94 31.35
N ILE A 33 -7.23 18.02 30.64
CA ILE A 33 -6.85 18.20 29.24
C ILE A 33 -5.35 18.08 28.98
N PHE A 34 -4.49 18.51 29.92
CA PHE A 34 -3.04 18.37 29.82
C PHE A 34 -2.58 16.91 29.75
N ARG A 35 -3.36 15.95 30.28
CA ARG A 35 -3.08 14.51 30.19
C ARG A 35 -3.16 13.99 28.75
N THR A 36 -3.79 14.74 27.84
CA THR A 36 -3.84 14.39 26.42
C THR A 36 -2.54 14.72 25.66
N ASN A 37 -1.60 15.46 26.25
CA ASN A 37 -0.36 15.85 25.56
C ASN A 37 0.45 14.64 25.09
N LYS A 38 0.56 13.59 25.91
CA LYS A 38 1.23 12.33 25.53
C LYS A 38 0.52 11.64 24.37
N LEU A 39 -0.82 11.66 24.36
CA LEU A 39 -1.61 11.13 23.24
C LEU A 39 -1.35 11.91 21.95
N LYS A 40 -1.37 13.25 22.01
CA LYS A 40 -1.09 14.10 20.84
C LYS A 40 0.31 13.82 20.27
N LEU A 41 1.31 13.70 21.15
CA LEU A 41 2.67 13.32 20.76
C LEU A 41 2.70 11.95 20.07
N ASN A 42 2.09 10.94 20.68
CA ASN A 42 2.03 9.60 20.10
C ASN A 42 1.34 9.58 18.73
N LEU A 43 0.26 10.35 18.55
CA LEU A 43 -0.44 10.46 17.27
C LEU A 43 0.45 11.13 16.20
N LYS A 44 1.24 12.15 16.57
CA LYS A 44 2.23 12.77 15.68
C LYS A 44 3.31 11.79 15.27
N THR A 45 3.91 11.09 16.24
CA THR A 45 4.92 10.05 15.96
C THR A 45 4.35 8.93 15.09
N LEU A 46 3.13 8.48 15.36
CA LEU A 46 2.45 7.48 14.53
C LEU A 46 2.26 7.99 13.09
N SER A 47 1.82 9.24 12.93
CA SER A 47 1.69 9.86 11.62
C SER A 47 3.01 9.92 10.86
N GLN A 48 4.10 10.31 11.53
CA GLN A 48 5.43 10.34 10.93
C GLN A 48 5.90 8.95 10.51
N ASN A 49 5.78 7.96 11.41
CA ASN A 49 6.17 6.58 11.11
C ASN A 49 5.39 6.01 9.92
N PHE A 50 4.09 6.34 9.79
CA PHE A 50 3.31 5.96 8.61
C PHE A 50 3.82 6.66 7.36
N SER A 51 4.05 7.97 7.40
CA SER A 51 4.59 8.69 6.23
C SER A 51 5.92 8.11 5.78
N GLU A 52 6.86 7.89 6.70
CA GLU A 52 8.18 7.33 6.38
C GLU A 52 8.08 5.90 5.85
N ARG A 53 7.31 5.03 6.51
CA ARG A 53 7.19 3.63 6.12
C ARG A 53 6.49 3.44 4.77
N PHE A 54 5.50 4.27 4.47
CA PHE A 54 4.71 4.16 3.25
C PHE A 54 5.20 5.12 2.14
N TYR A 55 6.27 5.89 2.38
CA TYR A 55 6.86 6.78 1.37
C TYR A 55 7.31 6.00 0.14
N VAL A 56 7.85 4.80 0.33
CA VAL A 56 8.29 3.92 -0.78
C VAL A 56 7.17 3.67 -1.80
N PHE A 57 5.90 3.62 -1.40
CA PHE A 57 4.80 3.43 -2.36
C PHE A 57 4.56 4.66 -3.24
N GLN A 58 5.01 5.84 -2.83
CA GLN A 58 5.01 7.03 -3.67
C GLN A 58 6.08 6.95 -4.76
N GLU A 59 7.22 6.32 -4.47
CA GLU A 59 8.27 6.07 -5.47
C GLU A 59 7.79 5.12 -6.58
N TYR A 60 6.96 4.13 -6.23
CA TYR A 60 6.40 3.16 -7.17
C TYR A 60 4.99 3.53 -7.68
N GLU A 61 4.52 4.76 -7.44
CA GLU A 61 3.13 5.14 -7.75
C GLU A 61 2.84 5.03 -9.25
N HIS A 62 3.81 5.41 -10.09
CA HIS A 62 3.68 5.32 -11.53
C HIS A 62 3.60 3.86 -12.00
N GLU A 63 4.44 2.99 -11.46
CA GLU A 63 4.52 1.56 -11.74
C GLU A 63 3.23 0.83 -11.34
N PHE A 64 2.63 1.22 -10.22
CA PHE A 64 1.33 0.70 -9.78
C PHE A 64 0.19 1.19 -10.68
N ARG A 65 0.14 2.47 -11.06
CA ARG A 65 -0.86 2.97 -12.01
C ARG A 65 -0.76 2.27 -13.36
N LEU A 66 0.48 2.03 -13.83
CA LEU A 66 0.74 1.32 -15.08
C LEU A 66 0.20 -0.11 -15.04
N SER A 67 0.24 -0.72 -13.86
CA SER A 67 -0.25 -2.07 -13.62
C SER A 67 -1.76 -2.14 -13.41
N GLU A 68 -2.36 -1.08 -12.88
CA GLU A 68 -3.79 -0.98 -12.62
C GLU A 68 -4.56 -0.74 -13.92
N ASP A 69 -4.08 0.17 -14.77
CA ASP A 69 -4.65 0.45 -16.08
C ASP A 69 -3.59 1.05 -17.03
N PRO A 70 -2.95 0.20 -17.85
CA PRO A 70 -1.94 0.68 -18.79
C PRO A 70 -2.53 1.54 -19.93
N PHE A 71 -3.85 1.52 -20.14
CA PHE A 71 -4.49 2.29 -21.21
C PHE A 71 -4.78 3.75 -20.83
N SER A 72 -4.93 4.06 -19.53
CA SER A 72 -5.20 5.42 -19.05
C SER A 72 -3.94 6.22 -18.67
N ILE A 73 -2.77 5.57 -18.62
CA ILE A 73 -1.48 6.21 -18.31
C ILE A 73 -1.16 7.33 -19.31
N ASN A 74 -0.71 8.47 -18.82
CA ASN A 74 -0.06 9.47 -19.64
C ASN A 74 1.39 9.04 -19.95
N VAL A 75 1.68 8.80 -21.23
CA VAL A 75 2.99 8.28 -21.67
C VAL A 75 4.13 9.23 -21.31
N ALA A 76 3.88 10.53 -21.25
CA ALA A 76 4.88 11.53 -20.89
C ALA A 76 5.35 11.44 -19.43
N ASP A 77 4.56 10.80 -18.55
CA ASP A 77 4.88 10.65 -17.13
C ASP A 77 5.73 9.40 -16.84
N CYS A 78 5.99 8.58 -17.87
CA CYS A 78 6.73 7.33 -17.74
C CYS A 78 8.24 7.57 -17.93
N GLU A 79 9.08 7.24 -16.96
CA GLU A 79 10.53 7.54 -17.04
C GLU A 79 11.29 6.65 -18.04
N ASP A 80 10.90 5.39 -18.21
CA ASP A 80 11.56 4.50 -19.19
C ASP A 80 11.01 4.75 -20.61
N SER A 81 11.80 5.48 -21.41
CA SER A 81 11.53 5.76 -22.83
C SER A 81 11.19 4.53 -23.69
N ARG A 82 11.65 3.33 -23.34
CA ARG A 82 11.36 2.11 -24.11
C ARG A 82 9.96 1.57 -23.80
N VAL A 83 9.49 1.75 -22.56
CA VAL A 83 8.12 1.43 -22.15
C VAL A 83 7.14 2.41 -22.80
N GLN A 84 7.54 3.67 -23.00
CA GLN A 84 6.70 4.68 -23.64
C GLN A 84 6.23 4.28 -25.05
N LEU A 85 7.12 3.69 -25.86
CA LEU A 85 6.77 3.25 -27.21
C LEU A 85 5.76 2.09 -27.20
N GLU A 86 6.02 1.08 -26.37
CA GLU A 86 5.10 -0.06 -26.20
C GLU A 86 3.73 0.41 -25.67
N LEU A 87 3.70 1.41 -24.80
CA LEU A 87 2.46 2.02 -24.30
C LEU A 87 1.66 2.73 -25.39
N ILE A 88 2.33 3.43 -26.30
CA ILE A 88 1.68 4.07 -27.44
C ILE A 88 1.04 2.99 -28.33
N ASP A 89 1.79 1.96 -28.68
CA ASP A 89 1.30 0.86 -29.51
C ASP A 89 0.13 0.13 -28.81
N LEU A 90 0.24 -0.12 -27.51
CA LEU A 90 -0.79 -0.76 -26.72
C LEU A 90 -2.10 0.04 -26.72
N LYS A 91 -2.04 1.38 -26.61
CA LYS A 91 -3.23 2.25 -26.59
C LYS A 91 -4.11 2.12 -27.83
N TYR A 92 -3.50 1.82 -28.99
CA TYR A 92 -4.20 1.64 -30.25
C TYR A 92 -4.51 0.16 -30.54
N HIS A 93 -4.13 -0.76 -29.65
CA HIS A 93 -4.33 -2.20 -29.83
C HIS A 93 -5.71 -2.66 -29.30
N GLU A 94 -6.76 -2.39 -30.07
CA GLU A 94 -8.16 -2.69 -29.71
C GLU A 94 -8.43 -4.10 -29.18
N PRO A 95 -7.86 -5.19 -29.75
CA PRO A 95 -8.06 -6.54 -29.19
C PRO A 95 -7.56 -6.69 -27.75
N LEU A 96 -6.42 -6.08 -27.42
CA LEU A 96 -5.85 -6.17 -26.07
C LEU A 96 -6.64 -5.29 -25.10
N LYS A 97 -7.05 -4.11 -25.57
CA LYS A 97 -7.93 -3.20 -24.82
C LYS A 97 -9.26 -3.84 -24.48
N SER A 98 -9.88 -4.54 -25.43
CA SER A 98 -11.13 -5.27 -25.19
C SER A 98 -10.97 -6.50 -24.29
N ALA A 99 -9.78 -7.11 -24.29
CA ALA A 99 -9.49 -8.27 -23.46
C ALA A 99 -9.04 -7.92 -22.03
N PHE A 100 -8.65 -6.66 -21.80
CA PHE A 100 -8.24 -6.18 -20.48
C PHE A 100 -9.43 -6.15 -19.51
N SER A 101 -9.38 -6.98 -18.47
CA SER A 101 -10.22 -6.84 -17.29
C SER A 101 -9.44 -6.13 -16.20
N THR A 102 -10.05 -5.11 -15.59
CA THR A 102 -9.42 -4.37 -14.50
C THR A 102 -9.08 -5.33 -13.36
N GLY A 103 -7.79 -5.47 -13.06
CA GLY A 103 -7.32 -6.16 -11.85
C GLY A 103 -6.60 -7.50 -12.02
N ASP A 104 -6.44 -8.03 -13.24
CA ASP A 104 -5.59 -9.22 -13.48
C ASP A 104 -4.41 -8.92 -14.40
N LEU A 105 -3.43 -8.19 -13.85
CA LEU A 105 -2.18 -7.82 -14.53
C LEU A 105 -1.41 -9.04 -15.05
N ILE A 106 -1.40 -10.15 -14.29
CA ILE A 106 -0.66 -11.35 -14.68
C ILE A 106 -1.34 -12.04 -15.84
N ALA A 107 -2.66 -12.25 -15.80
CA ALA A 107 -3.38 -12.81 -16.94
C ALA A 107 -3.28 -11.89 -18.17
N PHE A 108 -3.40 -10.58 -17.97
CA PHE A 108 -3.24 -9.62 -19.06
C PHE A 108 -1.85 -9.68 -19.71
N SER A 109 -0.79 -9.81 -18.91
CA SER A 109 0.58 -9.96 -19.43
C SER A 109 0.74 -11.20 -20.30
N GLN A 110 -0.03 -12.26 -20.06
CA GLN A 110 0.01 -13.48 -20.89
C GLN A 110 -0.66 -13.29 -22.25
N LEU A 111 -1.57 -12.32 -22.38
CA LEU A 111 -2.26 -12.01 -23.64
C LEU A 111 -1.40 -11.17 -24.59
N MET A 112 -0.42 -10.43 -24.06
CA MET A 112 0.49 -9.63 -24.87
C MET A 112 1.39 -10.53 -25.73
N ASP A 113 1.79 -10.04 -26.90
CA ASP A 113 2.86 -10.67 -27.69
C ASP A 113 4.24 -10.33 -27.10
N GLU A 114 5.15 -11.31 -27.04
CA GLU A 114 6.47 -11.12 -26.42
C GLU A 114 7.45 -10.33 -27.29
N GLN A 115 7.27 -10.31 -28.61
CA GLN A 115 8.09 -9.52 -29.52
C GLN A 115 7.61 -8.07 -29.57
N ALA A 116 6.28 -7.85 -29.50
CA ALA A 116 5.68 -6.52 -29.57
C ALA A 116 5.72 -5.76 -28.23
N PHE A 117 5.53 -6.46 -27.10
CA PHE A 117 5.42 -5.82 -25.77
C PHE A 117 6.35 -6.44 -24.69
N PRO A 118 7.65 -6.65 -24.97
CA PRO A 118 8.56 -7.30 -24.03
C PRO A 118 8.74 -6.51 -22.72
N LYS A 119 8.75 -5.17 -22.76
CA LYS A 119 8.95 -4.34 -21.55
C LYS A 119 7.71 -4.28 -20.69
N LEU A 120 6.53 -4.14 -21.28
CA LEU A 120 5.26 -4.17 -20.54
C LEU A 120 5.01 -5.53 -19.89
N LYS A 121 5.36 -6.64 -20.56
CA LYS A 121 5.36 -7.97 -19.94
C LYS A 121 6.31 -8.05 -18.75
N SER A 122 7.55 -7.60 -18.92
CA SER A 122 8.54 -7.60 -17.84
C SER A 122 8.07 -6.75 -16.64
N HIS A 123 7.45 -5.61 -16.90
CA HIS A 123 6.87 -4.73 -15.89
C HIS A 123 5.77 -5.44 -15.09
N ALA A 124 4.82 -6.07 -15.80
CA ALA A 124 3.74 -6.81 -15.19
C ALA A 124 4.23 -7.94 -14.28
N LEU A 125 5.24 -8.71 -14.73
CA LEU A 125 5.84 -9.78 -13.94
C LEU A 125 6.60 -9.23 -12.72
N TYR A 126 7.31 -8.12 -12.86
CA TYR A 126 8.00 -7.46 -11.76
C TYR A 126 7.03 -7.04 -10.65
N ILE A 127 5.96 -6.33 -11.01
CA ILE A 127 4.93 -5.90 -10.07
C ILE A 127 4.20 -7.09 -9.45
N GLY A 128 3.84 -8.08 -10.26
CA GLY A 128 3.25 -9.33 -9.78
C GLY A 128 4.13 -10.07 -8.78
N SER A 129 5.45 -10.09 -9.01
CA SER A 129 6.42 -10.73 -8.10
C SER A 129 6.56 -9.96 -6.79
N MET A 130 6.61 -8.62 -6.84
CA MET A 130 6.65 -7.77 -5.65
C MET A 130 5.39 -7.96 -4.77
N LEU A 131 4.21 -7.94 -5.40
CA LEU A 131 2.95 -8.16 -4.70
C LEU A 131 2.80 -9.60 -4.21
N GLY A 132 3.27 -10.58 -4.99
CA GLY A 132 3.28 -11.99 -4.62
C GLY A 132 4.10 -12.29 -3.36
N ALA A 133 5.26 -11.66 -3.20
CA ALA A 133 6.04 -11.77 -1.97
C ALA A 133 5.27 -11.27 -0.73
N THR A 134 4.47 -10.22 -0.92
CA THR A 134 3.61 -9.67 0.14
C THR A 134 2.47 -10.63 0.48
N TYR A 135 1.81 -11.20 -0.53
CA TYR A 135 0.78 -12.21 -0.35
C TYR A 135 1.30 -13.46 0.38
N MET A 136 2.48 -13.96 0.01
CA MET A 136 3.10 -15.12 0.67
C MET A 136 3.39 -14.85 2.15
N ASN A 137 3.80 -13.64 2.50
CA ASN A 137 3.97 -13.22 3.88
C ASN A 137 2.62 -13.18 4.63
N GLU A 138 1.59 -12.57 4.04
CA GLU A 138 0.25 -12.49 4.64
C GLU A 138 -0.39 -13.86 4.87
N GLN A 139 -0.16 -14.83 3.97
CA GLN A 139 -0.64 -16.21 4.14
C GLN A 139 0.16 -16.99 5.20
N SER A 140 1.46 -16.75 5.32
CA SER A 140 2.33 -17.50 6.23
C SER A 140 2.30 -16.99 7.68
N PHE A 141 2.10 -15.69 7.92
CA PHE A 141 2.07 -15.12 9.28
C PHE A 141 0.96 -15.70 10.18
N PRO A 142 -0.29 -15.86 9.73
CA PRO A 142 -1.36 -16.50 10.51
C PRO A 142 -1.04 -17.96 10.84
N LEU A 143 -0.48 -18.71 9.88
CA LEU A 143 -0.07 -20.10 10.06
C LEU A 143 1.03 -20.23 11.11
N MET A 144 2.05 -19.37 11.06
CA MET A 144 3.11 -19.31 12.08
C MET A 144 2.55 -19.01 13.47
N LYS A 145 1.57 -18.11 13.57
CA LYS A 145 0.91 -17.77 14.84
C LYS A 145 0.11 -18.95 15.40
N ALA A 146 -0.52 -19.77 14.55
CA ALA A 146 -1.22 -20.99 14.94
C ALA A 146 -0.26 -22.10 15.43
N VAL A 147 0.92 -22.23 14.81
CA VAL A 147 1.97 -23.19 15.23
C VAL A 147 2.69 -22.74 16.51
N LYS A 148 2.68 -21.43 16.81
CA LYS A 148 3.19 -20.84 18.06
C LYS A 148 2.18 -20.84 19.23
N THR A 149 1.26 -21.80 19.29
CA THR A 149 0.44 -22.00 20.49
C THR A 149 1.26 -22.66 21.62
N SER A 150 0.82 -22.50 22.87
CA SER A 150 1.60 -22.68 24.12
C SER A 150 2.36 -24.01 24.29
N HIS A 151 2.05 -25.04 23.49
CA HIS A 151 2.69 -26.35 23.56
C HIS A 151 4.07 -26.42 22.87
N ARG A 152 4.54 -25.35 22.21
CA ARG A 152 5.81 -25.33 21.46
C ARG A 152 6.76 -24.16 21.81
N SER A 153 6.73 -23.66 23.05
CA SER A 153 7.51 -22.48 23.46
C SER A 153 8.91 -22.77 24.02
N ARG A 154 9.47 -23.97 23.88
CA ARG A 154 10.87 -24.24 24.25
C ARG A 154 11.67 -24.67 23.03
N LEU A 155 12.27 -23.71 22.35
CA LEU A 155 13.52 -23.97 21.63
C LEU A 155 14.61 -23.89 22.70
N ASN A 156 15.13 -25.04 23.15
CA ASN A 156 16.34 -25.04 23.96
C ASN A 156 17.47 -24.51 23.08
N ASN A 157 18.17 -23.49 23.58
CA ASN A 157 19.25 -22.80 22.89
C ASN A 157 20.56 -23.59 22.99
N GLU A 158 20.51 -24.89 22.68
CA GLU A 158 21.70 -25.72 22.53
C GLU A 158 21.95 -25.93 21.05
N HIS A 159 22.79 -25.06 20.48
CA HIS A 159 23.91 -25.37 19.58
C HIS A 159 24.61 -24.06 19.17
#